data_AF-A0A7K3MPP9-F1
#
_entry.id   AF-A0A7K3MPP9-F1
#
_cell.length_a   1.000
_cell.length_b   1.000
_cell.length_c   1.000
_cell.angle_alpha   90.00
_cell.angle_beta   90.00
_cell.angle_gamma   90.00
#
_symmetry.space_group_name_H-M   'P 1'
#
loop_
_entity.id
_entity.type
_entity.pdbx_description
1 polymer ?
#
loop_
_entity_poly.entity_id
_entity_poly.type
_entity_poly.pdbx_seq_one_letter_code
_entity_poly.pdbx_strand_id
1 'polypeptide(L)'
;NNLNKYVGFNLSIPIFNRFSTRNRVRTARLQQIDLSLRLDNAKKALYKEIQQAWYNALAAESKYNSSEVAVKANEESFRLMSEKFNNGKATFVEYNEAKLNLTRALSDKLQAKYDYLFRTKILDFYKGQVIE
;
A
#
# COMPACT_ATOMS: atom_id res chain seq x y z
N ASN A 1 -13.34 -51.64 -53.22
CA ASN A 1 -12.18 -51.24 -52.41
C ASN A 1 -11.37 -50.23 -53.22
N ASN A 2 -11.43 -48.93 -52.90
CA ASN A 2 -10.54 -47.98 -53.57
C ASN A 2 -10.21 -46.82 -52.63
N LEU A 3 -9.05 -46.92 -51.96
CA LEU A 3 -8.59 -45.97 -50.97
C LEU A 3 -7.40 -45.21 -51.57
N ASN A 4 -7.69 -44.16 -52.33
CA ASN A 4 -6.66 -43.25 -52.82
C ASN A 4 -6.32 -42.24 -51.73
N LYS A 5 -5.10 -42.34 -51.19
CA LYS A 5 -4.51 -41.34 -50.30
C LYS A 5 -3.49 -40.53 -51.09
N TYR A 6 -3.65 -39.21 -51.08
CA TYR A 6 -2.68 -38.27 -51.64
C TYR A 6 -2.10 -37.42 -50.51
N VAL A 7 -0.79 -37.17 -50.59
CA VAL A 7 -0.10 -36.19 -49.74
C VAL A 7 0.52 -35.17 -50.69
N GLY A 8 0.14 -33.91 -50.53
CA GLY A 8 0.67 -32.79 -51.32
C GLY A 8 1.41 -31.80 -50.44
N PHE A 9 2.56 -31.34 -50.90
CA PHE A 9 3.31 -30.23 -50.30
C PHE A 9 3.17 -28.99 -51.17
N ASN A 10 2.77 -27.87 -50.58
CA ASN A 10 2.66 -26.58 -51.27
C ASN A 10 3.68 -25.60 -50.68
N LEU A 11 4.56 -25.06 -51.53
CA LEU A 11 5.56 -24.05 -51.17
C LEU A 11 5.23 -22.74 -51.89
N SER A 12 4.90 -21.69 -51.14
CA SER A 12 4.63 -20.37 -51.67
C SER A 12 5.72 -19.40 -51.22
N ILE A 13 6.55 -18.95 -52.17
CA ILE A 13 7.58 -17.92 -51.95
C ILE A 13 7.15 -16.66 -52.69
N PRO A 14 6.61 -15.65 -52.00
CA PRO A 14 6.21 -14.40 -52.65
C PRO A 14 7.46 -13.60 -53.07
N ILE A 15 7.67 -13.42 -54.38
CA ILE A 15 8.84 -12.73 -54.92
C ILE A 15 8.77 -11.21 -54.68
N PHE A 16 7.58 -10.61 -54.75
CA PHE A 16 7.36 -9.20 -54.41
C PHE A 16 5.96 -8.99 -53.83
N ASN A 17 5.87 -8.49 -52.59
CA ASN A 17 4.60 -8.26 -51.89
C ASN A 17 4.38 -6.80 -51.49
N ARG A 18 4.88 -5.85 -52.30
CA ARG A 18 4.78 -4.40 -52.04
C ARG A 18 5.28 -4.01 -50.63
N PHE A 19 6.38 -4.63 -50.19
CA PHE A 19 7.00 -4.43 -48.86
C PHE A 19 6.14 -4.83 -47.64
N SER A 20 5.03 -5.56 -47.82
CA SER A 20 4.12 -5.94 -46.73
C SER A 20 4.82 -6.71 -45.61
N THR A 21 5.69 -7.68 -45.94
CA THR A 21 6.45 -8.43 -44.92
C THR A 21 7.39 -7.53 -44.14
N ARG A 22 8.10 -6.63 -44.83
CA ARG A 22 9.04 -5.68 -44.20
C ARG A 22 8.31 -4.75 -43.24
N ASN A 23 7.13 -4.24 -43.62
CA ASN A 23 6.32 -3.39 -42.77
C ASN A 23 5.79 -4.15 -41.55
N ARG A 24 5.30 -5.38 -41.74
CA ARG A 24 4.88 -6.25 -40.61
C ARG A 24 5.99 -6.50 -39.60
N VAL A 25 7.21 -6.81 -40.08
CA VAL A 25 8.37 -6.98 -39.19
C VAL A 25 8.72 -5.68 -38.45
N ARG A 26 8.66 -4.53 -39.13
CA ARG A 26 8.88 -3.22 -38.49
C ARG A 26 7.83 -2.94 -37.41
N THR A 27 6.56 -3.16 -37.69
CA THR A 27 5.47 -3.01 -36.70
C THR A 27 5.64 -3.96 -35.52
N ALA A 28 5.99 -5.22 -35.76
CA ALA A 28 6.23 -6.19 -34.69
C ALA A 28 7.41 -5.77 -33.79
N ARG A 29 8.49 -5.21 -34.36
CA ARG A 29 9.60 -4.64 -33.58
C ARG A 29 9.17 -3.43 -32.75
N LEU A 30 8.38 -2.53 -33.31
CA LEU A 30 7.83 -1.39 -32.56
C LEU A 30 6.92 -1.86 -31.41
N GLN A 31 6.08 -2.86 -31.66
CA GLN A 31 5.22 -3.45 -30.63
C GLN A 31 6.03 -4.12 -29.52
N GLN A 32 7.13 -4.79 -29.85
CA GLN A 32 8.05 -5.36 -28.86
C GLN A 32 8.65 -4.26 -27.97
N ILE A 33 9.09 -3.13 -28.57
CA ILE A 33 9.62 -1.99 -27.82
C ILE A 33 8.54 -1.39 -26.91
N ASP A 34 7.32 -1.19 -27.42
CA ASP A 34 6.18 -0.69 -26.63
C ASP A 34 5.89 -1.60 -25.42
N LEU A 35 5.86 -2.92 -25.62
CA LEU A 35 5.67 -3.88 -24.53
C LEU A 35 6.82 -3.83 -23.50
N SER A 36 8.06 -3.66 -23.94
CA SER A 36 9.20 -3.48 -23.03
C SER A 36 9.07 -2.21 -22.19
N LEU A 37 8.67 -1.09 -22.80
CA LEU A 37 8.46 0.17 -22.10
C LEU A 37 7.28 0.09 -21.12
N ARG A 38 6.19 -0.60 -21.49
CA ARG A 38 5.07 -0.87 -20.59
C ARG A 38 5.50 -1.69 -19.38
N LEU A 39 6.33 -2.71 -19.58
CA LEU A 39 6.88 -3.51 -18.49
C LEU A 39 7.73 -2.64 -17.55
N ASP A 40 8.60 -1.80 -18.08
CA ASP A 40 9.43 -0.91 -17.26
C ASP A 40 8.60 0.12 -16.50
N ASN A 41 7.55 0.66 -17.11
CA ASN A 41 6.61 1.56 -16.43
C ASN A 41 5.84 0.84 -15.31
N ALA A 42 5.39 -0.39 -15.53
CA ALA A 42 4.73 -1.20 -14.51
C ALA A 42 5.66 -1.49 -13.32
N LYS A 43 6.93 -1.82 -13.59
CA LYS A 43 7.95 -2.01 -12.54
C LYS A 43 8.18 -0.74 -11.73
N LYS A 44 8.30 0.41 -12.40
CA LYS A 44 8.47 1.71 -11.73
C LYS A 44 7.26 2.11 -10.90
N ALA A 45 6.05 1.86 -11.40
CA ALA A 45 4.81 2.11 -10.67
C ALA A 45 4.76 1.26 -9.40
N LEU A 46 5.01 -0.06 -9.51
CA LEU A 46 5.08 -0.95 -8.36
C LEU A 46 6.14 -0.51 -7.34
N TYR A 47 7.33 -0.14 -7.80
CA TYR A 47 8.39 0.35 -6.91
C TYR A 47 7.95 1.60 -6.15
N LYS A 48 7.31 2.56 -6.83
CA LYS A 48 6.77 3.77 -6.20
C LYS A 48 5.67 3.45 -5.18
N GLU A 49 4.78 2.53 -5.49
CA GLU A 49 3.72 2.08 -4.57
C GLU A 49 4.29 1.44 -3.31
N ILE A 50 5.30 0.59 -3.44
CA ILE A 50 6.01 -0.03 -2.31
C ILE A 50 6.70 1.04 -1.46
N GLN A 51 7.39 2.00 -2.07
CA GLN A 51 8.01 3.11 -1.35
C GLN A 51 6.98 3.94 -0.58
N GLN A 52 5.84 4.25 -1.21
CA GLN A 52 4.76 4.98 -0.54
C GLN A 52 4.18 4.18 0.62
N ALA A 53 3.97 2.87 0.45
CA ALA A 53 3.51 2.00 1.52
C ALA A 53 4.49 1.98 2.70
N TRP A 54 5.80 1.97 2.42
CA TRP A 54 6.84 2.03 3.44
C TRP A 54 6.79 3.31 4.25
N TYR A 55 6.74 4.47 3.58
CA TYR A 55 6.64 5.76 4.27
C TYR A 55 5.34 5.89 5.07
N ASN A 56 4.23 5.35 4.56
CA ASN A 56 2.96 5.34 5.29
C ASN A 56 3.04 4.49 6.56
N ALA A 57 3.68 3.32 6.51
CA ALA A 57 3.88 2.47 7.69
C ALA A 57 4.78 3.12 8.73
N LEU A 58 5.89 3.72 8.30
CA LEU A 58 6.79 4.47 9.18
C LEU A 58 6.08 5.65 9.85
N ALA A 59 5.28 6.41 9.10
CA ALA A 59 4.49 7.50 9.65
C ALA A 59 3.44 7.00 10.67
N ALA A 60 2.77 5.88 10.38
CA ALA A 60 1.81 5.27 11.28
C ALA A 60 2.47 4.74 12.57
N GLU A 61 3.66 4.16 12.48
CA GLU A 61 4.47 3.76 13.63
C GLU A 61 4.81 4.96 14.53
N SER A 62 5.33 6.02 13.93
CA SER A 62 5.65 7.27 14.64
C SER A 62 4.42 7.88 15.31
N LYS A 63 3.26 7.84 14.63
CA LYS A 63 1.99 8.31 15.18
C LYS A 63 1.55 7.44 16.37
N TYR A 64 1.66 6.13 16.27
CA TYR A 64 1.34 5.22 17.38
C TYR A 64 2.25 5.47 18.59
N ASN A 65 3.56 5.54 18.40
CA ASN A 65 4.51 5.84 19.48
C ASN A 65 4.22 7.19 20.15
N SER A 66 3.96 8.23 19.34
CA SER A 66 3.61 9.56 19.86
C SER A 66 2.29 9.55 20.64
N SER A 67 1.29 8.82 20.15
CA SER A 67 0.00 8.68 20.84
C SER A 67 0.14 7.93 22.18
N GLU A 68 1.07 6.99 22.30
CA GLU A 68 1.36 6.33 23.57
C GLU A 68 1.95 7.29 24.60
N VAL A 69 2.89 8.15 24.17
CA VAL A 69 3.44 9.20 25.04
C VAL A 69 2.36 10.20 25.46
N ALA A 70 1.47 10.58 24.52
CA ALA A 70 0.35 11.47 24.81
C ALA A 70 -0.62 10.87 25.84
N VAL A 71 -0.92 9.56 25.75
CA VAL A 71 -1.72 8.86 26.77
C VAL A 71 -1.07 8.94 28.14
N LYS A 72 0.23 8.60 28.25
CA LYS A 72 0.97 8.65 29.54
C LYS A 72 0.93 10.06 30.16
N ALA A 73 1.10 11.09 29.35
CA ALA A 73 1.03 12.48 29.82
C ALA A 73 -0.38 12.87 30.30
N ASN A 74 -1.43 12.44 29.61
CA ASN A 74 -2.81 12.70 30.00
C ASN A 74 -3.25 11.87 31.22
N GLU A 75 -2.74 10.66 31.39
CA GLU A 75 -2.96 9.83 32.57
C GLU A 75 -2.42 10.54 33.83
N GLU A 76 -1.19 11.05 33.76
CA GLU A 76 -0.59 11.78 34.86
C GLU A 76 -1.31 13.11 35.14
N SER A 77 -1.71 13.83 34.08
CA SER A 77 -2.48 15.06 34.21
C SER A 77 -3.85 14.82 34.88
N PHE A 78 -4.52 13.73 34.50
CA PHE A 78 -5.78 13.33 35.10
C PHE A 78 -5.59 12.87 36.56
N ARG A 79 -4.50 12.17 36.88
CA ARG A 79 -4.16 11.78 38.26
C ARG A 79 -4.02 13.03 39.15
N LEU A 80 -3.21 13.99 38.72
CA LEU A 80 -3.02 15.25 39.45
C LEU A 80 -4.32 16.05 39.61
N MET A 81 -5.15 16.09 38.56
CA MET A 81 -6.44 16.77 38.62
C MET A 81 -7.42 16.06 39.58
N SER A 82 -7.41 14.73 39.59
CA SER A 82 -8.22 13.92 40.50
C SER A 82 -7.82 14.18 41.96
N GLU A 83 -6.52 14.24 42.25
CA GLU A 83 -6.02 14.59 43.58
C GLU A 83 -6.42 16.01 43.99
N LYS A 84 -6.31 16.99 43.09
CA LYS A 84 -6.76 18.37 43.38
C LYS A 84 -8.26 18.43 43.65
N PHE A 85 -9.07 17.76 42.85
CA PHE A 85 -10.52 17.71 43.00
C PHE A 85 -10.91 17.07 44.34
N ASN A 86 -10.30 15.93 44.70
CA ASN A 86 -10.55 15.24 45.98
C ASN A 86 -10.18 16.09 47.20
N ASN A 87 -9.18 16.97 47.05
CA ASN A 87 -8.78 17.93 48.08
C ASN A 87 -9.58 19.26 48.04
N GLY A 88 -10.63 19.35 47.21
CA GLY A 88 -11.44 20.57 47.05
C GLY A 88 -10.72 21.73 46.36
N LYS A 89 -9.57 21.47 45.71
CA LYS A 89 -8.71 22.47 45.04
C LYS A 89 -8.94 22.58 43.53
N ALA A 90 -9.87 21.80 42.98
CA ALA A 90 -10.28 21.89 41.58
C ALA A 90 -11.80 21.79 41.49
N THR A 91 -12.35 22.39 40.45
CA THR A 91 -13.77 22.36 40.13
C THR A 91 -14.16 21.05 39.43
N PHE A 92 -15.45 20.73 39.45
CA PHE A 92 -15.98 19.60 38.69
C PHE A 92 -15.76 19.75 37.17
N VAL A 93 -15.73 20.98 36.66
CA VAL A 93 -15.48 21.26 35.24
C VAL A 93 -14.05 20.88 34.86
N GLU A 94 -13.05 21.35 35.62
CA GLU A 94 -11.63 21.03 35.39
C GLU A 94 -11.35 19.52 35.49
N TYR A 95 -12.00 18.84 36.45
CA TYR A 95 -11.92 17.38 36.58
C TYR A 95 -12.45 16.66 35.32
N ASN A 96 -13.63 17.05 34.82
CA ASN A 96 -14.19 16.43 33.63
C ASN A 96 -13.41 16.76 32.36
N GLU A 97 -12.83 17.96 32.27
CA GLU A 97 -11.96 18.34 31.16
C GLU A 97 -10.71 17.44 31.11
N ALA A 98 -10.04 17.22 32.24
CA ALA A 98 -8.91 16.31 32.32
C ALA A 98 -9.30 14.86 31.95
N LYS A 99 -10.46 14.40 32.43
CA LYS A 99 -11.01 13.07 32.08
C LYS A 99 -11.30 12.95 30.58
N LEU A 100 -11.87 13.99 29.97
CA LEU A 100 -12.18 14.04 28.55
C LEU A 100 -10.90 14.00 27.71
N ASN A 101 -9.87 14.75 28.12
CA ASN A 101 -8.59 14.78 27.42
C ASN A 101 -7.89 13.40 27.46
N LEU A 102 -7.89 12.72 28.61
CA LEU A 102 -7.42 11.34 28.71
C LEU A 102 -8.22 10.39 27.80
N THR A 103 -9.56 10.48 27.82
CA THR A 103 -10.42 9.63 26.99
C THR A 103 -10.17 9.84 25.49
N ARG A 104 -9.94 11.09 25.08
CA ARG A 104 -9.56 11.42 23.70
C ARG A 104 -8.20 10.82 23.34
N ALA A 105 -7.18 11.00 24.18
CA ALA A 105 -5.85 10.44 23.94
C ALA A 105 -5.86 8.90 23.81
N LEU A 106 -6.65 8.22 24.64
CA LEU A 106 -6.83 6.76 24.57
C LEU A 106 -7.48 6.33 23.24
N SER A 107 -8.49 7.09 22.79
CA SER A 107 -9.18 6.85 21.51
C SER A 107 -8.23 7.07 20.31
N ASP A 108 -7.45 8.15 20.35
CA ASP A 108 -6.45 8.47 19.32
C ASP A 108 -5.36 7.41 19.24
N LYS A 109 -4.88 6.90 20.39
CA LYS A 109 -3.93 5.79 20.46
C LYS A 109 -4.51 4.51 19.86
N LEU A 110 -5.77 4.20 20.15
CA LEU A 110 -6.42 3.01 19.61
C LEU A 110 -6.52 3.09 18.08
N GLN A 111 -6.92 4.23 17.55
CA GLN A 111 -6.97 4.46 16.11
C GLN A 111 -5.57 4.36 15.47
N ALA A 112 -4.56 4.97 16.08
CA ALA A 112 -3.18 4.92 15.60
C ALA A 112 -2.61 3.50 15.61
N LYS A 113 -2.95 2.69 16.63
CA LYS A 113 -2.55 1.28 16.71
C LYS A 113 -3.08 0.47 15.51
N TYR A 114 -4.37 0.61 15.21
CA TYR A 114 -4.97 -0.14 14.10
C TYR A 114 -4.52 0.36 12.73
N ASP A 115 -4.29 1.67 12.56
CA ASP A 115 -3.68 2.18 11.34
C ASP A 115 -2.26 1.63 11.15
N TYR A 116 -1.41 1.65 12.20
CA TYR A 116 -0.08 1.05 12.14
C TYR A 116 -0.11 -0.44 11.77
N LEU A 117 -0.94 -1.25 12.44
CA LEU A 117 -1.10 -2.66 12.12
C LEU A 117 -1.52 -2.88 10.67
N PHE A 118 -2.51 -2.11 10.20
CA PHE A 118 -3.00 -2.20 8.83
C PHE A 118 -1.91 -1.85 7.80
N ARG A 119 -1.16 -0.76 8.01
CA ARG A 119 -0.07 -0.35 7.12
C ARG A 119 1.05 -1.37 7.08
N THR A 120 1.38 -2.01 8.20
CA THR A 120 2.38 -3.08 8.26
C THR A 120 1.91 -4.30 7.47
N LYS A 121 0.63 -4.69 7.55
CA LYS A 121 0.10 -5.81 6.74
C LYS A 121 0.13 -5.55 5.23
N ILE A 122 -0.04 -4.30 4.79
CA ILE A 122 0.14 -3.93 3.38
C ILE A 122 1.60 -4.16 2.94
N LEU A 123 2.58 -3.86 3.79
CA LEU A 123 3.99 -4.14 3.47
C LEU A 123 4.28 -5.64 3.37
N ASP A 124 3.69 -6.44 4.26
CA ASP A 124 3.85 -7.90 4.23
C ASP A 124 3.27 -8.49 2.94
N PHE A 125 2.13 -7.97 2.48
CA PHE A 125 1.57 -8.31 1.16
C PHE A 125 2.55 -8.03 0.01
N TYR A 126 3.18 -6.85 -0.03
CA TYR A 126 4.17 -6.52 -1.06
C TYR A 126 5.47 -7.35 -0.97
N LYS A 127 5.81 -7.88 0.21
CA LYS A 127 6.92 -8.82 0.41
C LYS A 127 6.60 -10.24 -0.04
N GLY A 128 5.36 -10.53 -0.44
CA GLY A 128 4.91 -11.87 -0.78
C GLY A 128 4.68 -12.78 0.43
N GLN A 129 4.53 -12.20 1.63
CA GLN A 129 4.15 -12.94 2.83
C GLN A 129 2.62 -13.05 2.89
N VAL A 130 2.12 -14.19 3.39
CA VAL A 130 0.68 -14.43 3.56
C VAL A 130 0.14 -13.50 4.63
N ILE A 131 -1.00 -12.87 4.35
CA ILE A 131 -1.70 -12.00 5.30
C ILE A 131 -2.39 -12.91 6.33
N GLU A 132 -1.82 -13.05 7.53
CA GLU A 132 -2.51 -13.56 8.72
C GLU A 132 -3.15 -12.44 9.54
#